data_AF-A0A2W4LC46-F1
#
_entry.id   AF-A0A2W4LC46-F1
#
_cell.length_a   1.000
_cell.length_b   1.000
_cell.length_c   1.000
_cell.angle_alpha   90.00
_cell.angle_beta   90.00
_cell.angle_gamma   90.00
#
_symmetry.space_group_name_H-M   'P 1'
#
loop_
_entity.id
_entity.type
_entity.pdbx_description
1 polymer ?
#
loop_
_entity_poly.entity_id
_entity_poly.type
_entity_poly.pdbx_seq_one_letter_code
_entity_poly.pdbx_strand_id
1 'polypeptide(L)' 'MLGVDGGGSKTVALLADGDGKVIGRGTGGGANVRALGMAAAGAAIEAAIDRAFAAAGIARRPCDAICLGLA' A
#
# COMPACT_ATOMS: atom_id res chain seq x y z
N MET A 1 1.98 1.70 11.55
CA MET A 1 1.88 0.38 10.88
C MET A 1 1.33 0.55 9.46
N LEU A 2 1.64 -0.37 8.54
CA LEU A 2 1.14 -0.34 7.16
C LEU A 2 0.50 -1.67 6.78
N GLY A 3 -0.67 -1.63 6.13
CA GLY A 3 -1.30 -2.81 5.53
C GLY A 3 -1.47 -2.59 4.03
N VAL A 4 -1.18 -3.61 3.21
CA VAL A 4 -1.38 -3.58 1.75
C VAL A 4 -2.13 -4.83 1.31
N ASP A 5 -3.19 -4.62 0.53
CA ASP A 5 -3.97 -5.67 -0.14
C ASP A 5 -3.93 -5.45 -1.66
N GLY A 6 -3.32 -6.36 -2.40
CA GLY A 6 -3.04 -6.24 -3.83
C GLY A 6 -3.51 -7.45 -4.63
N GLY A 7 -4.47 -7.21 -5.54
CA GLY A 7 -5.05 -8.24 -6.40
C GLY A 7 -4.87 -7.95 -7.90
N GLY A 8 -5.68 -8.57 -8.74
CA GLY A 8 -5.57 -8.45 -10.20
C GLY A 8 -5.76 -7.03 -10.76
N SER A 9 -6.71 -6.26 -10.20
CA SER A 9 -7.10 -4.96 -10.77
C SER A 9 -6.69 -3.75 -9.92
N LYS A 10 -6.50 -3.93 -8.62
CA LYS A 10 -6.21 -2.83 -7.70
C LYS A 10 -5.35 -3.27 -6.52
N THR A 11 -4.71 -2.28 -5.93
CA THR A 11 -3.97 -2.39 -4.67
C THR A 11 -4.49 -1.32 -3.71
N VAL A 12 -4.64 -1.64 -2.44
CA VAL A 12 -5.07 -0.72 -1.38
C VAL A 12 -4.01 -0.74 -0.28
N ALA A 13 -3.57 0.44 0.14
CA ALA A 13 -2.71 0.61 1.30
C ALA A 13 -3.46 1.38 2.41
N LEU A 14 -3.32 0.92 3.65
CA LEU A 14 -3.84 1.56 4.86
C LEU A 14 -2.68 1.86 5.79
N LEU A 15 -2.52 3.13 6.13
CA LEU A 15 -1.55 3.60 7.11
C LEU A 15 -2.26 3.82 8.44
N ALA A 16 -1.73 3.23 9.51
CA ALA A 16 -2.25 3.36 10.86
C ALA A 16 -1.21 3.92 11.83
N ASP A 17 -1.68 4.67 12.84
CA ASP A 17 -0.86 5.16 13.94
C ASP A 17 -0.54 4.07 14.98
N GLY A 18 0.07 4.45 16.11
CA GLY A 18 0.46 3.54 17.19
C GLY A 18 -0.71 2.92 17.94
N ASP A 19 -1.89 3.54 17.89
CA ASP A 19 -3.12 3.05 18.51
C ASP A 19 -3.95 2.18 17.54
N GLY A 20 -3.44 1.94 16.33
CA GLY A 20 -4.11 1.15 15.29
C GLY A 20 -5.19 1.92 14.53
N LYS A 21 -5.32 3.24 14.73
CA LYS A 21 -6.28 4.06 13.98
C LYS A 21 -5.74 4.30 12.57
N VAL A 22 -6.57 4.06 11.57
CA VAL A 22 -6.24 4.38 10.17
C VAL A 22 -6.20 5.89 9.98
N ILE A 23 -5.03 6.41 9.60
CA ILE A 23 -4.77 7.84 9.37
C ILE A 23 -4.61 8.17 7.88
N GLY A 24 -4.42 7.16 7.03
CA GLY A 24 -4.25 7.36 5.59
C GLY A 24 -4.69 6.15 4.79
N ARG A 25 -5.24 6.39 3.61
CA ARG A 25 -5.63 5.35 2.65
C ARG A 25 -5.18 5.74 1.25
N GLY A 26 -4.54 4.81 0.56
CA GLY A 26 -4.09 4.97 -0.82
C GLY A 26 -4.50 3.80 -1.69
N THR A 27 -4.64 4.04 -2.98
CA THR A 27 -4.95 3.00 -3.98
C THR A 27 -3.97 3.03 -5.13
N GLY A 28 -3.65 1.88 -5.71
CA GLY A 28 -2.79 1.71 -6.88
C GLY A 28 -3.41 0.77 -7.90
N GLY A 29 -2.68 0.49 -8.98
CA GLY A 29 -3.07 -0.51 -9.99
C GLY A 29 -3.09 -1.95 -9.46
N GLY A 30 -3.22 -2.93 -10.34
CA GLY A 30 -3.12 -4.34 -9.96
C GLY A 30 -1.72 -4.72 -9.49
N ALA A 31 -1.64 -5.60 -8.49
CA ALA A 31 -0.39 -6.13 -7.94
C ALA A 31 -0.29 -7.66 -8.03
N ASN A 32 -1.12 -8.30 -8.87
CA ASN A 32 -0.94 -9.70 -9.17
C ASN A 32 0.32 -9.90 -10.02
N VAL A 33 1.37 -10.45 -9.41
CA VAL A 33 2.69 -10.63 -10.05
C VAL A 33 2.61 -11.61 -11.21
N ARG A 34 1.75 -12.63 -11.11
CA ARG A 34 1.59 -13.65 -12.15
C ARG A 34 1.00 -13.08 -13.44
N ALA A 35 0.08 -12.13 -13.32
CA ALA A 35 -0.60 -11.51 -14.44
C ALA A 35 0.15 -10.29 -15.01
N LEU A 36 0.81 -9.49 -14.16
CA LEU A 36 1.35 -8.17 -14.52
C LEU A 36 2.89 -8.09 -14.46
N GLY A 37 3.55 -9.09 -13.86
CA GLY A 37 4.99 -9.09 -13.62
C GLY A 37 5.42 -8.23 -12.43
N MET A 38 6.66 -8.45 -11.99
CA MET A 38 7.23 -7.82 -10.78
C MET A 38 7.27 -6.29 -10.85
N ALA A 39 7.63 -5.72 -12.00
CA ALA A 39 7.79 -4.28 -12.14
C ALA A 39 6.46 -3.52 -11.99
N ALA A 40 5.42 -3.97 -12.70
CA ALA A 40 4.10 -3.34 -12.62
C ALA A 40 3.45 -3.54 -11.25
N ALA A 41 3.55 -4.74 -10.68
CA ALA A 41 3.02 -5.03 -9.35
C ALA A 41 3.73 -4.20 -8.26
N GLY A 42 5.06 -4.09 -8.34
CA GLY A 42 5.84 -3.24 -7.43
C GLY A 42 5.43 -1.77 -7.53
N ALA A 43 5.30 -1.23 -8.75
CA ALA A 43 4.86 0.15 -8.97
C ALA A 43 3.44 0.42 -8.41
N ALA A 44 2.54 -0.57 -8.51
CA ALA A 44 1.19 -0.46 -7.96
C ALA A 44 1.18 -0.42 -6.43
N ILE A 45 2.02 -1.23 -5.77
CA ILE A 45 2.19 -1.23 -4.32
C ILE A 45 2.79 0.10 -3.86
N GLU A 46 3.87 0.55 -4.49
CA GLU A 46 4.53 1.82 -4.18
C GLU A 46 3.57 3.01 -4.30
N ALA A 47 2.82 3.09 -5.41
CA ALA A 47 1.83 4.14 -5.62
C ALA A 47 0.71 4.12 -4.56
N ALA A 48 0.26 2.92 -4.14
CA ALA A 48 -0.73 2.81 -3.08
C ALA A 48 -0.17 3.32 -1.74
N ILE A 49 1.07 2.97 -1.40
CA ILE A 49 1.74 3.41 -0.18
C ILE A 49 1.94 4.93 -0.18
N ASP A 50 2.47 5.50 -1.25
CA ASP A 50 2.69 6.95 -1.38
C ASP A 50 1.39 7.74 -1.21
N ARG A 51 0.31 7.26 -1.82
CA ARG A 51 -1.02 7.88 -1.69
C ARG A 51 -1.56 7.76 -0.26
N ALA A 52 -1.26 6.68 0.46
CA ALA A 52 -1.68 6.54 1.86
C ALA A 52 -0.94 7.55 2.76
N PHE A 53 0.37 7.75 2.57
CA PHE A 53 1.14 8.77 3.27
C PHE A 53 0.67 10.19 2.93
N ALA A 54 0.43 10.47 1.64
CA ALA A 54 -0.11 11.74 1.18
C ALA A 54 -1.49 12.04 1.78
N ALA A 55 -2.39 11.04 1.83
CA ALA A 55 -3.70 11.17 2.44
C ALA A 55 -3.63 11.41 3.96
N ALA A 56 -2.61 10.89 4.64
CA ALA A 56 -2.35 11.16 6.05
C ALA A 56 -1.72 12.53 6.31
N GLY A 57 -1.31 13.27 5.27
CA GLY A 57 -0.68 14.58 5.40
C GLY A 57 0.71 14.54 6.04
N ILE A 58 1.40 13.40 5.98
CA ILE A 58 2.74 13.23 6.57
C ILE A 58 3.74 12.74 5.53
N ALA A 59 5.01 13.08 5.74
CA ALA A 59 6.09 12.59 4.89
C ALA A 59 6.24 11.07 5.00
N ARG A 60 6.61 10.43 3.88
CA ARG A 60 6.90 9.00 3.85
C ARG A 60 8.09 8.69 4.76
N ARG A 61 7.92 7.66 5.59
CA ARG A 61 8.91 7.21 6.56
C ARG A 61 8.81 5.70 6.78
N PRO A 62 9.87 5.05 7.29
CA PRO A 62 9.78 3.65 7.70
C PRO A 62 8.62 3.40 8.67
N CYS A 63 7.93 2.29 8.48
CA CYS A 63 6.90 1.81 9.41
C CYS A 63 7.49 0.68 10.27
N ASP A 64 7.09 0.60 11.53
CA ASP A 64 7.56 -0.45 12.46
C ASP A 64 7.15 -1.86 12.01
N ALA A 65 6.04 -1.97 11.27
CA ALA A 65 5.54 -3.21 10.71
C ALA A 65 4.75 -2.96 9.42
N ILE A 66 4.79 -3.97 8.54
CA ILE A 66 3.98 -4.05 7.33
C ILE A 66 3.31 -5.43 7.21
N CYS A 67 2.05 -5.46 6.79
CA CYS A 67 1.34 -6.67 6.38
C CYS A 67 1.01 -6.60 4.88
N LEU A 68 1.30 -7.67 4.14
CA LEU A 68 1.12 -7.74 2.69
C LEU A 68 0.23 -8.94 2.33
N GLY A 69 -0.99 -8.67 1.88
CA GLY A 69 -1.85 -9.64 1.20
C GLY A 69 -1.74 -9.45 -0.30
N LEU A 70 -1.02 -10.32 -1.00
CA LEU A 70 -0.74 -10.19 -2.44
C LEU A 70 -1.11 -11.47 -3.20
N ALA A 71 -1.61 -11.31 -4.43
CA ALA A 71 -2.04 -12.38 -5.33
C ALA A 71 -1.00 -12.82 -6.37
#